data_AF-A0A5B8HIY0-F1
#
_entry.id   AF-A0A5B8HIY0-F1
#
_cell.length_a   1.000
_cell.length_b   1.000
_cell.length_c   1.000
_cell.angle_alpha   90.00
_cell.angle_beta   90.00
_cell.angle_gamma   90.00
#
_symmetry.space_group_name_H-M   'P 1'
#
loop_
_entity.id
_entity.type
_entity.pdbx_description
1 polymer ?
#
loop_
_entity_poly.entity_id
_entity_poly.type
_entity_poly.pdbx_seq_one_letter_code
_entity_poly.pdbx_strand_id
1 'polypeptide(L)' 'MGVTELRGEDVVAVMERLKQLHKRVPGRLQTDNGSEFISRSWIHGPMKTR' A
#
# COMPACT_ATOMS: atom_id res chain seq x y z
N MET A 1 -6.25 -9.20 -20.92
CA MET A 1 -6.79 -9.36 -19.55
C MET A 1 -6.20 -8.23 -18.73
N GLY A 2 -7.02 -7.26 -18.33
CA GLY A 2 -6.52 -6.08 -17.62
C GLY A 2 -5.99 -6.48 -16.26
N VAL A 3 -4.76 -6.09 -15.95
CA VAL A 3 -4.23 -6.18 -14.59
C VAL A 3 -5.03 -5.13 -13.80
N THR A 4 -5.87 -5.58 -12.86
CA THR A 4 -6.52 -4.67 -11.93
C THR A 4 -5.47 -4.12 -10.98
N GLU A 5 -5.39 -2.79 -10.87
CA GLU A 5 -4.56 -2.10 -9.88
C GLU A 5 -4.76 -2.70 -8.49
N LEU A 6 -3.67 -2.87 -7.76
CA LEU A 6 -3.63 -3.58 -6.49
C LEU A 6 -4.07 -2.60 -5.40
N ARG A 7 -5.13 -2.92 -4.66
CA ARG A 7 -5.70 -2.00 -3.68
C ARG A 7 -5.06 -2.18 -2.29
N GLY A 8 -5.28 -1.21 -1.41
CA GLY A 8 -4.82 -1.28 -0.03
C GLY A 8 -5.31 -2.54 0.71
N GLU A 9 -6.57 -2.93 0.50
CA GLU A 9 -7.17 -4.14 1.07
C GLU A 9 -6.48 -5.43 0.63
N ASP A 10 -6.03 -5.51 -0.63
CA ASP A 10 -5.30 -6.69 -1.14
C ASP A 10 -3.95 -6.83 -0.45
N VAL A 11 -3.25 -5.71 -0.22
CA VAL A 11 -2.00 -5.70 0.54
C VAL A 11 -2.23 -6.15 1.98
N VAL A 12 -3.29 -5.68 2.64
CA VAL A 12 -3.61 -6.11 4.01
C VAL A 12 -3.83 -7.62 4.08
N ALA A 13 -4.57 -8.20 3.14
CA ALA A 13 -4.82 -9.64 3.09
C ALA A 13 -3.52 -10.45 2.93
N VAL A 14 -2.60 -9.98 2.07
CA VAL A 14 -1.28 -10.61 1.90
C VAL A 14 -0.43 -10.47 3.16
N MET A 15 -0.42 -9.29 3.80
CA MET A 15 0.36 -9.05 5.03
C MET A 15 -0.14 -9.91 6.20
N GLU A 16 -1.45 -10.07 6.35
CA GLU A 16 -2.06 -10.96 7.33
C GLU A 16 -1.63 -12.41 7.10
N ARG A 17 -1.62 -12.86 5.83
CA ARG A 17 -1.18 -14.21 5.48
C ARG A 17 0.32 -14.42 5.76
N LEU A 18 1.17 -13.44 5.43
CA LEU A 18 2.60 -13.48 5.76
C LEU A 18 2.83 -13.55 7.28
N LYS A 19 2.07 -12.78 8.05
CA LYS A 19 2.12 -12.81 9.51
C LYS A 19 1.78 -14.19 10.06
N GLN A 20 0.76 -14.86 9.52
CA GLN A 20 0.37 -16.19 9.96
C GLN A 20 1.41 -17.26 9.59
N LEU A 21 1.88 -17.26 8.34
CA LEU A 21 2.79 -18.28 7.83
C LEU A 21 4.23 -18.12 8.34
N HIS A 22 4.71 -16.87 8.44
CA HIS A 22 6.12 -16.57 8.73
C HIS A 22 6.33 -15.88 10.07
N LYS A 23 5.26 -15.63 10.86
CA LYS A 23 5.29 -14.89 12.13
C LYS A 23 5.93 -13.50 12.01
N ARG A 24 5.97 -12.94 10.79
CA ARG A 24 6.66 -11.69 10.45
C ARG A 24 5.93 -10.96 9.34
N VAL A 25 6.05 -9.63 9.35
CA VAL A 25 5.61 -8.74 8.27
C VAL A 25 6.78 -7.83 7.84
N PRO A 26 6.85 -7.41 6.57
CA PRO A 26 7.82 -6.42 6.12
C PRO A 26 7.65 -5.10 6.87
N GLY A 27 8.76 -4.52 7.32
CA GLY A 27 8.76 -3.18 7.93
C GLY A 27 8.64 -2.03 6.90
N ARG A 28 8.81 -2.32 5.61
CA ARG A 28 8.72 -1.37 4.50
C ARG A 28 8.18 -2.09 3.27
N LEU A 29 7.26 -1.44 2.55
CA LEU A 29 6.78 -1.87 1.24
C LEU A 29 7.19 -0.80 0.21
N GLN A 30 7.74 -1.25 -0.90
CA GLN A 30 8.06 -0.38 -2.03
C GLN A 30 6.99 -0.55 -3.09
N THR A 31 6.28 0.53 -3.38
CA THR A 31 5.25 0.61 -4.43
C THR A 31 5.69 1.67 -5.44
N ASP A 32 5.05 1.68 -6.61
CA ASP A 32 5.07 2.87 -7.45
C ASP A 32 4.20 4.00 -6.84
N ASN A 33 4.22 5.18 -7.46
CA ASN A 33 3.47 6.38 -7.02
C ASN A 33 1.98 6.35 -7.41
N GLY A 34 1.43 5.16 -7.67
CA GLY A 34 0.02 4.93 -7.86
C GLY A 34 -0.81 5.48 -6.71
N SER A 35 -1.99 6.02 -7.05
CA SER A 35 -2.87 6.65 -6.07
C SER A 35 -3.50 5.65 -5.10
N GLU A 36 -3.41 4.33 -5.36
CA GLU A 36 -4.05 3.31 -4.52
C GLU A 36 -3.42 3.23 -3.12
N PHE A 37 -2.19 3.72 -2.95
CA PHE A 37 -1.45 3.69 -1.69
C PHE A 37 -1.26 5.08 -1.06
N ILE A 38 -1.73 6.15 -1.71
CA ILE A 38 -1.69 7.51 -1.16
C ILE A 38 -2.99 7.78 -0.43
N SER A 39 -2.92 8.03 0.88
CA SER A 39 -4.12 8.42 1.63
C SER A 39 -4.71 9.71 1.07
N ARG A 40 -6.02 9.73 0.80
CA ARG A 40 -6.73 10.97 0.40
C ARG A 40 -6.58 12.07 1.45
N SER A 41 -6.32 11.68 2.72
CA SER A 41 -6.02 12.62 3.81
C SER A 41 -4.80 13.52 3.54
N TRP A 42 -3.92 13.08 2.64
CA TRP A 42 -2.72 13.77 2.22
C TRP A 42 -2.98 14.76 1.07
N ILE A 43 -3.97 14.48 0.22
CA ILE A 43 -4.23 15.25 -1.02
C ILE A 43 -4.82 16.64 -0.73
N HIS A 44 -5.40 16.87 0.44
CA HIS A 44 -6.00 18.16 0.82
C HIS A 44 -5.07 19.10 1.61
N GLY A 45 -3.77 18.80 1.69
CA GLY A 45 -2.75 19.75 2.16
C GLY A 45 -1.87 20.24 1.00
N PRO A 46 -1.30 21.45 1.06
CA PRO A 46 -0.33 21.87 0.04
C PRO A 46 0.84 20.89 0.06
N MET A 47 1.10 20.26 -1.09
CA MET A 47 2.24 19.38 -1.30
C MET A 47 3.51 20.19 -1.02
N LYS A 48 4.17 19.96 0.13
CA LYS A 48 5.44 20.63 0.45
C LYS A 48 6.54 20.01 -0.40
N THR A 49 6.83 20.62 -1.53
CA THR A 49 8.09 20.44 -2.25
C THR A 49 9.19 21.13 -1.45
N ARG A 50 10.24 20.38 -1.08
CA ARG A 50 11.52 20.99 -0.72
C ARG A 50 12.17 21.58 -1.96
#